data_AF-A0AA42B9W4-F1
#
_entry.id   AF-A0AA42B9W4-F1
#
_cell.length_a   1.000
_cell.length_b   1.000
_cell.length_c   1.000
_cell.angle_alpha   90.00
_cell.angle_beta   90.00
_cell.angle_gamma   90.00
#
_symmetry.space_group_name_H-M   'P 1'
#
loop_
_entity.id
_entity.type
_entity.pdbx_description
1 polymer ?
#
loop_
_entity_poly.entity_id
_entity_poly.type
_entity_poly.pdbx_seq_one_letter_code
_entity_poly.pdbx_strand_id
1 'polypeptide(L)'
;MTASNTDRAVDAVWRMESARIVASLTRMVGDVDLAEDLAQDALVAALEQWPRTGTPVNPGAWLMTVAKRRAVDYLRRSQRVQRGQEKLGRELEAQQEATAPELAEAMDDPVGDDVLRLMFICCHPVLSLEARVALTLRLVGGLTTEEIARAFLVPVPTLAQRIVRAKRTLRAACVPFEVPTRPELAARLSSVLAVIYLIFN
;
A
#
# COMPACT_ATOMS: atom_id res chain seq x y z
N MET A 1 -20.10 -18.65 13.73
CA MET A 1 -20.65 -18.01 12.52
C MET A 1 -19.82 -18.46 11.33
N THR A 2 -20.40 -19.24 10.43
CA THR A 2 -19.75 -19.65 9.18
C THR A 2 -19.71 -18.44 8.24
N ALA A 3 -18.52 -18.03 7.78
CA ALA A 3 -18.36 -16.97 6.80
C ALA A 3 -19.17 -17.28 5.53
N SER A 4 -19.80 -16.25 4.94
CA SER A 4 -20.56 -16.42 3.69
C SER A 4 -19.61 -16.85 2.56
N ASN A 5 -20.12 -17.51 1.51
CA ASN A 5 -19.29 -17.89 0.35
C ASN A 5 -18.64 -16.66 -0.30
N THR A 6 -19.33 -15.50 -0.23
CA THR A 6 -18.82 -14.22 -0.70
C THR A 6 -17.68 -13.70 0.17
N ASP A 7 -17.76 -13.82 1.50
CA ASP A 7 -16.70 -13.38 2.42
C ASP A 7 -15.41 -14.15 2.15
N ARG A 8 -15.52 -15.47 1.91
CA ARG A 8 -14.38 -16.30 1.53
C ARG A 8 -13.79 -15.90 0.17
N ALA A 9 -14.62 -15.52 -0.79
CA ALA A 9 -14.17 -15.04 -2.08
C ALA A 9 -13.44 -13.70 -1.96
N VAL A 10 -13.96 -12.78 -1.13
CA VAL A 10 -13.30 -11.50 -0.82
C VAL A 10 -11.93 -11.74 -0.19
N ASP A 11 -11.85 -12.59 0.84
CA ASP A 11 -10.59 -12.91 1.51
C ASP A 11 -9.55 -13.51 0.55
N ALA A 12 -9.99 -14.42 -0.33
CA ALA A 12 -9.11 -15.07 -1.30
C ALA A 12 -8.57 -14.05 -2.32
N VAL A 13 -9.44 -13.22 -2.89
CA VAL A 13 -9.05 -12.18 -3.84
C VAL A 13 -8.14 -11.16 -3.17
N TRP A 14 -8.45 -10.73 -1.94
CA TRP A 14 -7.65 -9.77 -1.21
C TRP A 14 -6.22 -10.29 -0.94
N ARG A 15 -6.08 -11.55 -0.53
CA ARG A 15 -4.76 -12.18 -0.36
C ARG A 15 -3.95 -12.19 -1.66
N MET A 16 -4.59 -12.35 -2.81
CA MET A 16 -3.91 -12.39 -4.12
C MET A 16 -3.56 -10.99 -4.66
N GLU A 17 -4.40 -10.00 -4.43
CA GLU A 17 -4.32 -8.70 -5.13
C GLU A 17 -3.83 -7.54 -4.25
N SER A 18 -3.89 -7.66 -2.92
CA SER A 18 -3.58 -6.57 -1.99
C SER A 18 -2.20 -5.96 -2.23
N ALA A 19 -1.15 -6.77 -2.38
CA ALA A 19 0.21 -6.29 -2.63
C ALA A 19 0.29 -5.43 -3.91
N ARG A 20 -0.37 -5.86 -5.00
CA ARG A 20 -0.39 -5.12 -6.28
C ARG A 20 -1.18 -3.82 -6.16
N ILE A 21 -2.30 -3.84 -5.45
CA ILE A 21 -3.13 -2.65 -5.21
C ILE A 21 -2.35 -1.63 -4.38
N VAL A 22 -1.80 -2.04 -3.23
CA VAL A 22 -1.02 -1.17 -2.34
C VAL A 22 0.19 -0.60 -3.07
N ALA A 23 0.92 -1.41 -3.85
CA ALA A 23 2.05 -0.95 -4.62
C ALA A 23 1.66 0.12 -5.66
N SER A 24 0.60 -0.15 -6.44
CA SER A 24 0.10 0.80 -7.44
C SER A 24 -0.37 2.11 -6.79
N LEU A 25 -1.08 2.03 -5.66
CA LEU A 25 -1.50 3.23 -4.93
C LEU A 25 -0.33 3.98 -4.31
N THR A 26 0.69 3.28 -3.80
CA THR A 26 1.88 3.93 -3.24
C THR A 26 2.60 4.75 -4.31
N ARG A 27 2.68 4.24 -5.55
CA ARG A 27 3.18 5.02 -6.69
C ARG A 27 2.37 6.31 -6.92
N MET A 28 1.04 6.25 -6.76
CA MET A 28 0.16 7.41 -6.97
C MET A 28 0.26 8.47 -5.88
N VAL A 29 0.33 8.04 -4.62
CA VAL A 29 0.19 8.95 -3.46
C VAL A 29 1.50 9.21 -2.73
N GLY A 30 2.57 8.47 -3.05
CA GLY A 30 3.91 8.62 -2.48
C GLY A 30 4.04 8.19 -1.01
N ASP A 31 3.01 7.56 -0.45
CA ASP A 31 2.94 7.21 0.98
C ASP A 31 2.31 5.82 1.15
N VAL A 32 3.08 4.88 1.72
CA VAL A 32 2.67 3.48 1.92
C VAL A 32 1.50 3.38 2.90
N ASP A 33 1.44 4.23 3.92
CA ASP A 33 0.39 4.18 4.94
C ASP A 33 -0.94 4.60 4.32
N LEU A 34 -0.94 5.75 3.64
CA LEU A 34 -2.10 6.25 2.92
C LEU A 34 -2.55 5.29 1.81
N ALA A 35 -1.60 4.66 1.10
CA ALA A 35 -1.91 3.68 0.08
C ALA A 35 -2.61 2.45 0.65
N GLU A 36 -2.19 1.93 1.82
CA GLU A 36 -2.88 0.82 2.46
C GLU A 36 -4.29 1.21 2.89
N ASP A 37 -4.47 2.39 3.50
CA ASP A 37 -5.79 2.88 3.93
C ASP A 37 -6.77 2.97 2.75
N LEU A 38 -6.33 3.54 1.62
CA LEU A 38 -7.14 3.64 0.40
C LEU A 38 -7.44 2.27 -0.23
N ALA A 39 -6.52 1.31 -0.11
CA ALA A 39 -6.75 -0.07 -0.55
C ALA A 39 -7.79 -0.76 0.35
N GLN A 40 -7.74 -0.52 1.67
CA GLN A 40 -8.72 -1.04 2.62
C GLN A 40 -10.12 -0.44 2.38
N ASP A 41 -10.23 0.83 2.01
CA ASP A 41 -11.51 1.43 1.58
C ASP A 41 -12.14 0.69 0.38
N ALA A 42 -11.30 0.19 -0.55
CA ALA A 42 -11.78 -0.62 -1.67
C ALA A 42 -12.23 -2.02 -1.22
N LEU A 43 -11.53 -2.62 -0.26
CA LEU A 43 -11.94 -3.88 0.37
C LEU A 43 -13.29 -3.74 1.10
N VAL A 44 -13.48 -2.67 1.87
CA VAL A 44 -14.76 -2.37 2.52
C VAL A 44 -15.88 -2.26 1.50
N ALA A 45 -15.66 -1.57 0.38
CA ALA A 45 -16.64 -1.49 -0.69
C ALA A 45 -17.00 -2.87 -1.28
N ALA A 46 -16.03 -3.78 -1.43
CA ALA A 46 -16.29 -5.15 -1.86
C ALA A 46 -17.16 -5.91 -0.85
N LEU A 47 -16.81 -5.83 0.44
CA LEU A 47 -17.55 -6.47 1.54
C LEU A 47 -19.00 -5.96 1.64
N GLU A 48 -19.26 -4.69 1.30
CA GLU A 48 -20.62 -4.13 1.29
C GLU A 48 -21.41 -4.47 0.02
N GLN A 49 -20.75 -4.54 -1.14
CA GLN A 49 -21.42 -4.65 -2.43
C GLN A 49 -21.61 -6.11 -2.89
N TRP A 50 -20.56 -6.92 -2.83
CA TRP A 50 -20.57 -8.27 -3.40
C TRP A 50 -21.58 -9.22 -2.76
N PRO A 51 -21.91 -9.14 -1.45
CA PRO A 51 -22.97 -9.99 -0.88
C PRO A 51 -24.34 -9.75 -1.52
N ARG A 52 -24.57 -8.55 -2.07
CA ARG A 52 -25.84 -8.18 -2.73
C ARG A 52 -25.80 -8.42 -4.24
N THR A 53 -24.66 -8.16 -4.88
CA THR A 53 -24.53 -8.18 -6.35
C THR A 53 -23.86 -9.45 -6.90
N GLY A 54 -23.33 -10.29 -6.03
CA GLY A 54 -22.39 -11.35 -6.40
C GLY A 54 -20.98 -10.83 -6.64
N THR A 55 -20.03 -11.77 -6.69
CA THR A 55 -18.61 -11.51 -7.00
C THR A 55 -18.45 -11.14 -8.50
N PRO A 56 -17.75 -10.05 -8.85
CA PRO A 56 -17.51 -9.68 -10.24
C PRO A 56 -16.72 -10.74 -11.03
N VAL A 57 -16.82 -10.72 -12.36
CA VAL A 57 -16.06 -11.63 -13.25
C VAL A 57 -14.55 -11.46 -13.10
N ASN A 58 -14.08 -10.22 -12.91
CA ASN A 58 -12.68 -9.91 -12.59
C ASN A 58 -12.60 -9.13 -11.27
N PRO A 59 -12.56 -9.82 -10.11
CA PRO A 59 -12.56 -9.21 -8.79
C PRO A 59 -11.34 -8.31 -8.53
N GLY A 60 -10.15 -8.73 -9.00
CA GLY A 60 -8.91 -7.98 -8.82
C GLY A 60 -8.92 -6.65 -9.58
N ALA A 61 -9.35 -6.67 -10.85
CA ALA A 61 -9.51 -5.44 -11.63
C ALA A 61 -10.57 -4.50 -11.03
N TRP A 62 -11.65 -5.07 -10.49
CA TRP A 62 -12.68 -4.29 -9.79
C TRP A 62 -12.10 -3.58 -8.57
N LEU A 63 -11.39 -4.31 -7.70
CA LEU A 63 -10.75 -3.74 -6.50
C LEU A 63 -9.74 -2.65 -6.87
N MET A 64 -8.86 -2.92 -7.84
CA MET A 64 -7.88 -1.95 -8.34
C MET A 64 -8.57 -0.68 -8.85
N THR A 65 -9.67 -0.82 -9.59
CA THR A 65 -10.43 0.32 -10.12
C THR A 65 -11.03 1.16 -9.00
N VAL A 66 -11.64 0.53 -7.99
CA VAL A 66 -12.20 1.24 -6.84
C VAL A 66 -11.09 1.94 -6.05
N ALA A 67 -9.99 1.25 -5.77
CA ALA A 67 -8.81 1.78 -5.10
C ALA A 67 -8.24 3.02 -5.81
N LYS A 68 -8.00 2.94 -7.13
CA LYS A 68 -7.51 4.08 -7.92
C LYS A 68 -8.47 5.28 -7.87
N ARG A 69 -9.79 5.04 -7.94
CA ARG A 69 -10.80 6.12 -7.80
C ARG A 69 -10.71 6.79 -6.44
N ARG A 70 -10.60 6.02 -5.34
CA ARG A 70 -10.42 6.56 -3.98
C ARG A 70 -9.15 7.42 -3.88
N ALA A 71 -8.05 6.98 -4.47
CA ALA A 71 -6.81 7.74 -4.51
C ALA A 71 -6.95 9.07 -5.28
N VAL A 72 -7.59 9.05 -6.46
CA VAL A 72 -7.87 10.28 -7.23
C VAL A 72 -8.76 11.23 -6.43
N ASP A 73 -9.79 10.73 -5.76
CA ASP A 73 -10.67 11.56 -4.93
C ASP A 73 -9.95 12.13 -3.70
N TYR A 74 -9.03 11.37 -3.10
CA TYR A 74 -8.15 11.88 -2.06
C TYR A 74 -7.27 13.02 -2.58
N LEU A 75 -6.54 12.81 -3.68
CA LEU A 75 -5.64 13.81 -4.26
C LEU A 75 -6.40 15.09 -4.65
N ARG A 76 -7.60 14.97 -5.23
CA ARG A 76 -8.48 16.11 -5.55
C ARG A 76 -8.88 16.88 -4.30
N ARG A 77 -9.23 16.19 -3.21
CA ARG A 77 -9.58 16.84 -1.94
C ARG A 77 -8.37 17.54 -1.33
N SER A 78 -7.21 16.90 -1.32
CA SER A 78 -5.96 17.48 -0.80
C SER A 78 -5.56 18.74 -1.56
N GLN A 79 -5.64 18.73 -2.90
CA GLN A 79 -5.40 19.93 -3.72
C GLN A 79 -6.41 21.05 -3.42
N ARG A 80 -7.69 20.74 -3.21
CA ARG A 80 -8.70 21.76 -2.84
C ARG A 80 -8.43 22.36 -1.46
N VAL A 81 -8.04 21.54 -0.48
CA VAL A 81 -7.68 22.00 0.86
C VAL A 81 -6.44 22.88 0.79
N GLN A 82 -5.41 22.44 0.05
CA GLN A 82 -4.19 23.20 -0.15
C GLN A 82 -4.49 24.55 -0.81
N ARG A 83 -5.25 24.58 -1.92
CA ARG A 83 -5.70 25.83 -2.56
C ARG A 83 -6.56 26.71 -1.65
N GLY A 84 -7.39 26.11 -0.80
CA GLY A 84 -8.20 26.84 0.18
C GLY A 84 -7.33 27.49 1.26
N GLN A 85 -6.31 26.78 1.73
CA GLN A 85 -5.32 27.26 2.68
C GLN A 85 -4.38 28.31 2.06
N GLU A 86 -3.98 28.13 0.80
CA GLU A 86 -3.22 29.11 0.00
C GLU A 86 -4.03 30.40 -0.24
N LYS A 87 -5.34 30.29 -0.53
CA LYS A 87 -6.24 31.46 -0.64
C LYS A 87 -6.43 32.21 0.68
N LEU A 88 -6.27 31.54 1.82
CA LEU A 88 -6.21 32.17 3.14
C LEU A 88 -4.78 32.64 3.50
N GLY A 89 -3.77 32.24 2.72
CA GLY A 89 -2.36 32.27 3.08
C GLY A 89 -1.51 33.37 2.45
N ARG A 90 -1.81 33.88 1.23
CA ARG A 90 -1.14 34.99 0.49
C ARG A 90 -1.59 34.94 -0.99
N GLU A 91 -1.88 36.00 -1.74
CA GLU A 91 -1.09 37.23 -1.95
C GLU A 91 0.41 36.93 -1.95
N LEU A 92 0.87 35.98 -2.79
CA LEU A 92 2.26 35.80 -3.28
C LEU A 92 2.39 34.46 -4.04
N GLU A 93 2.27 34.57 -5.37
CA GLU A 93 3.02 33.88 -6.44
C GLU A 93 3.16 32.33 -6.46
N ALA A 94 2.28 31.73 -7.27
CA ALA A 94 2.54 30.93 -8.49
C ALA A 94 3.48 29.68 -8.51
N GLN A 95 2.83 28.56 -8.88
CA GLN A 95 3.25 27.43 -9.73
C GLN A 95 3.90 26.17 -9.10
N GLN A 96 3.18 25.04 -9.16
CA GLN A 96 3.36 23.97 -10.17
C GLN A 96 2.23 22.92 -10.05
N GLU A 97 1.40 22.77 -11.08
CA GLU A 97 0.31 21.79 -11.17
C GLU A 97 0.73 20.62 -12.07
N ALA A 98 0.79 19.41 -11.53
CA ALA A 98 0.51 18.20 -12.31
C ALA A 98 -1.00 17.95 -12.20
N THR A 99 -1.72 18.01 -13.33
CA THR A 99 -3.17 17.89 -13.33
C THR A 99 -3.53 16.41 -13.17
N ALA A 100 -4.43 16.09 -12.24
CA ALA A 100 -4.92 14.73 -11.98
C ALA A 100 -5.25 13.82 -13.20
N PRO A 101 -5.69 14.32 -14.39
CA PRO A 101 -5.81 13.49 -15.59
C PRO A 101 -4.48 12.89 -16.10
N GLU A 102 -3.36 13.61 -16.05
CA GLU A 102 -2.05 13.09 -16.52
C GLU A 102 -1.53 11.96 -15.63
N LEU A 103 -1.85 12.00 -14.33
CA LEU A 103 -1.46 10.96 -13.38
C LEU A 103 -2.20 9.63 -13.63
N ALA A 104 -3.40 9.66 -14.25
CA ALA A 104 -4.14 8.46 -14.59
C ALA A 104 -3.66 7.83 -15.90
N GLU A 105 -3.20 8.64 -16.87
CA GLU A 105 -2.66 8.18 -18.16
C GLU A 105 -1.22 7.64 -18.03
N ALA A 106 -0.40 8.17 -17.13
CA ALA A 106 0.95 7.67 -16.84
C ALA A 106 1.01 6.27 -16.15
N MET A 107 -0.16 5.64 -15.93
CA MET A 107 -0.33 4.39 -15.17
C MET A 107 -0.55 3.14 -16.02
N ASP A 108 -0.54 3.26 -17.36
CA ASP A 108 -0.59 2.11 -18.28
C ASP A 108 0.78 1.40 -18.44
N ASP A 109 1.81 1.87 -17.72
CA ASP A 109 3.09 1.16 -17.58
C ASP A 109 2.90 -0.14 -16.77
N PRO A 110 3.53 -1.28 -17.12
CA PRO A 110 3.22 -2.56 -16.50
C PRO A 110 3.44 -2.53 -14.98
N VAL A 111 2.38 -2.86 -14.26
CA VAL A 111 2.32 -3.14 -12.80
C VAL A 111 3.41 -4.10 -12.31
N GLY A 112 4.13 -4.77 -13.23
CA GLY A 112 5.08 -5.84 -12.95
C GLY A 112 6.21 -5.47 -11.97
N ASP A 113 6.67 -4.22 -11.94
CA ASP A 113 7.78 -3.81 -11.06
C ASP A 113 7.33 -3.06 -9.78
N ASP A 114 6.05 -2.69 -9.66
CA ASP A 114 5.58 -1.91 -8.50
C ASP A 114 5.62 -2.74 -7.21
N VAL A 115 5.32 -4.05 -7.27
CA VAL A 115 5.44 -4.94 -6.10
C VAL A 115 6.90 -5.06 -5.64
N LEU A 116 7.84 -5.13 -6.58
CA LEU A 116 9.26 -5.18 -6.27
C LEU A 116 9.73 -3.85 -5.64
N ARG A 117 9.29 -2.70 -6.17
CA ARG A 117 9.51 -1.39 -5.55
C ARG A 117 8.97 -1.33 -4.13
N LEU A 118 7.73 -1.78 -3.92
CA LEU A 118 7.13 -1.86 -2.58
C LEU A 118 7.98 -2.72 -1.64
N MET A 119 8.49 -3.86 -2.11
CA MET A 119 9.36 -4.73 -1.33
C MET A 119 10.66 -4.02 -0.90
N PHE A 120 11.29 -3.27 -1.82
CA PHE A 120 12.48 -2.48 -1.52
C PHE A 120 12.23 -1.31 -0.56
N ILE A 121 11.04 -0.71 -0.59
CA ILE A 121 10.63 0.33 0.36
C ILE A 121 10.42 -0.29 1.74
N CYS A 122 9.74 -1.43 1.82
CA CYS A 122 9.57 -2.14 3.09
C CYS A 122 10.91 -2.62 3.68
N CYS A 123 11.92 -2.84 2.84
CA CYS A 123 13.28 -3.19 3.24
C CYS A 123 14.23 -1.99 3.43
N HIS A 124 13.73 -0.76 3.49
CA HIS A 124 14.57 0.44 3.58
C HIS A 124 15.45 0.45 4.86
N PRO A 125 16.72 0.88 4.80
CA PRO A 125 17.66 0.81 5.91
C PRO A 125 17.25 1.64 7.16
N VAL A 126 16.40 2.65 6.98
CA VAL A 126 15.83 3.47 8.07
C VAL A 126 15.01 2.64 9.08
N LEU A 127 14.53 1.47 8.65
CA LEU A 127 13.79 0.53 9.50
C LEU A 127 14.74 -0.46 10.16
N SER A 128 14.42 -0.88 11.38
CA SER A 128 15.08 -2.05 12.00
C SER A 128 14.78 -3.32 11.20
N LEU A 129 15.64 -4.33 11.29
CA LEU A 129 15.43 -5.60 10.58
C LEU A 129 14.06 -6.22 10.89
N GLU A 130 13.66 -6.23 12.17
CA GLU A 130 12.36 -6.73 12.59
C GLU A 130 11.19 -5.95 11.98
N ALA A 131 11.32 -4.63 11.85
CA ALA A 131 10.32 -3.79 11.21
C ALA A 131 10.23 -4.06 9.70
N ARG A 132 11.37 -4.24 9.02
CA ARG A 132 11.41 -4.59 7.59
C ARG A 132 10.70 -5.91 7.32
N VAL A 133 11.03 -6.93 8.10
CA VAL A 133 10.43 -8.27 7.95
C VAL A 133 8.94 -8.22 8.23
N ALA A 134 8.52 -7.62 9.36
CA ALA A 134 7.11 -7.51 9.72
C ALA A 134 6.30 -6.74 8.66
N LEU A 135 6.80 -5.60 8.19
CA LEU A 135 6.11 -4.78 7.20
C LEU A 135 6.00 -5.48 5.84
N THR A 136 7.08 -6.14 5.40
CA THR A 136 7.07 -6.84 4.11
C THR A 136 6.15 -8.07 4.14
N LEU A 137 6.16 -8.86 5.21
CA LEU A 137 5.22 -9.98 5.37
C LEU A 137 3.76 -9.52 5.37
N ARG A 138 3.48 -8.37 5.98
CA ARG A 138 2.13 -7.79 6.04
C ARG A 138 1.66 -7.27 4.68
N LEU A 139 2.49 -6.47 3.99
CA LEU A 139 2.09 -5.75 2.78
C LEU A 139 2.31 -6.55 1.48
N VAL A 140 3.36 -7.36 1.43
CA VAL A 140 3.74 -8.12 0.24
C VAL A 140 3.40 -9.59 0.42
N GLY A 141 3.69 -10.15 1.59
CA GLY A 141 3.38 -11.56 1.89
C GLY A 141 1.89 -11.83 2.10
N GLY A 142 1.07 -10.80 2.36
CA GLY A 142 -0.37 -10.96 2.58
C GLY A 142 -0.74 -11.66 3.90
N LEU A 143 0.22 -11.82 4.82
CA LEU A 143 -0.04 -12.40 6.13
C LEU A 143 -0.84 -11.43 7.01
N THR A 144 -1.66 -12.00 7.89
CA THR A 144 -2.36 -11.28 8.95
C THR A 144 -1.40 -10.89 10.07
N THR A 145 -1.77 -9.86 10.83
CA THR A 145 -0.98 -9.44 12.00
C THR A 145 -0.86 -10.59 13.01
N GLU A 146 -1.89 -11.41 13.17
CA GLU A 146 -1.92 -12.57 14.06
C GLU A 146 -0.93 -13.66 13.62
N GLU A 147 -0.88 -13.96 12.32
CA GLU A 147 0.06 -14.93 11.75
C GLU A 147 1.51 -14.47 11.94
N ILE A 148 1.79 -13.21 11.64
CA ILE A 148 3.13 -12.64 11.81
C ILE A 148 3.49 -12.58 13.30
N ALA A 149 2.55 -12.22 14.19
CA ALA A 149 2.83 -12.11 15.62
C ALA A 149 3.21 -13.48 16.21
N ARG A 150 2.56 -14.54 15.74
CA ARG A 150 2.90 -15.93 16.06
C ARG A 150 4.31 -16.29 15.58
N ALA A 151 4.68 -15.93 14.35
CA ALA A 151 6.02 -16.17 13.82
C ALA A 151 7.11 -15.41 14.59
N PHE A 152 6.80 -14.21 15.07
CA PHE A 152 7.71 -13.39 15.88
C PHE A 152 7.71 -13.72 17.37
N LEU A 153 6.80 -14.59 17.83
CA LEU A 153 6.59 -14.91 19.25
C LEU A 153 6.36 -13.67 20.13
N VAL A 154 5.59 -12.70 19.62
CA VAL A 154 5.22 -11.46 20.33
C VAL A 154 3.71 -11.29 20.41
N PRO A 155 3.18 -10.51 21.39
CA PRO A 155 1.77 -10.17 21.41
C PRO A 155 1.32 -9.44 20.14
N VAL A 156 0.10 -9.73 19.68
CA VAL A 156 -0.52 -9.08 18.51
C VAL A 156 -0.48 -7.54 18.60
N PRO A 157 -0.77 -6.89 19.75
CA PRO A 157 -0.67 -5.44 19.87
C PRO A 157 0.76 -4.90 19.66
N THR A 158 1.77 -5.66 20.09
CA THR A 158 3.19 -5.29 19.93
C THR A 158 3.57 -5.29 18.45
N LEU A 159 3.16 -6.32 17.71
CA LEU A 159 3.40 -6.36 16.27
C LEU A 159 2.61 -5.28 15.52
N ALA A 160 1.33 -5.08 15.86
CA ALA A 160 0.51 -4.04 15.25
C ALA A 160 1.17 -2.65 15.40
N GLN A 161 1.63 -2.31 16.61
CA GLN A 161 2.39 -1.08 16.82
C GLN A 161 3.68 -1.03 16.02
N ARG A 162 4.40 -2.16 15.87
CA ARG A 162 5.63 -2.22 15.07
C ARG A 162 5.36 -1.87 13.61
N ILE A 163 4.30 -2.42 13.02
CA ILE A 163 3.91 -2.13 11.63
C ILE A 163 3.54 -0.66 11.47
N VAL A 164 2.70 -0.11 12.35
CA VAL A 164 2.31 1.31 12.31
C VAL A 164 3.53 2.23 12.43
N ARG A 165 4.44 1.95 13.37
CA ARG A 165 5.67 2.74 13.52
C ARG A 165 6.55 2.65 12.29
N ALA A 166 6.70 1.47 11.69
CA ALA A 166 7.51 1.28 10.49
C ALA A 166 7.03 2.16 9.33
N LYS A 167 5.72 2.15 9.05
CA LYS A 167 5.15 3.02 8.01
C LYS A 167 5.34 4.50 8.30
N ARG A 168 5.13 4.92 9.55
CA ARG A 168 5.38 6.31 9.98
C ARG A 168 6.84 6.71 9.79
N THR A 169 7.79 5.81 10.08
CA THR A 169 9.22 6.05 9.87
C THR A 169 9.54 6.20 8.38
N LEU A 170 8.98 5.37 7.50
CA LEU A 170 9.15 5.53 6.04
C LEU A 170 8.61 6.88 5.54
N ARG A 171 7.41 7.25 5.99
CA ARG A 171 6.77 8.53 5.68
C ARG A 171 7.62 9.72 6.14
N ALA A 172 8.08 9.69 7.40
CA ALA A 172 8.89 10.76 7.97
C ALA A 172 10.26 10.91 7.28
N ALA A 173 10.81 9.82 6.73
CA ALA A 173 12.04 9.82 5.96
C ALA A 173 11.85 10.16 4.47
N CYS A 174 10.61 10.42 4.02
CA CYS A 174 10.27 10.69 2.62
C CYS A 174 10.88 9.68 1.64
N VAL A 175 10.82 8.38 1.98
CA VAL A 175 11.42 7.33 1.15
C VAL A 175 10.74 7.31 -0.23
N PRO A 176 11.48 7.50 -1.34
CA PRO A 176 10.89 7.56 -2.66
C PRO A 176 10.36 6.19 -3.12
N PHE A 177 9.27 6.19 -3.88
CA PHE A 177 8.73 5.00 -4.52
C PHE A 177 9.50 4.68 -5.82
N GLU A 178 10.74 4.19 -5.67
CA GLU A 178 11.64 3.94 -6.78
C GLU A 178 12.40 2.62 -6.60
N VAL A 179 12.89 2.05 -7.71
CA VAL A 179 13.85 0.95 -7.62
C VAL A 179 15.16 1.53 -7.08
N PRO A 180 15.74 0.97 -6.00
CA PRO A 180 16.98 1.49 -5.45
C PRO A 180 18.10 1.46 -6.48
N THR A 181 18.99 2.44 -6.38
CA THR A 181 20.23 2.46 -7.18
C THR A 181 21.11 1.25 -6.84
N ARG A 182 22.04 0.88 -7.73
CA ARG A 182 22.93 -0.30 -7.51
C ARG A 182 23.60 -0.35 -6.13
N PRO A 183 24.14 0.75 -5.56
CA PRO A 183 24.72 0.74 -4.22
C PRO A 183 23.69 0.51 -3.11
N GLU A 184 22.49 1.09 -3.23
CA GLU A 184 21.41 0.93 -2.25
C GLU A 184 20.81 -0.48 -2.29
N LEU A 185 20.86 -1.12 -3.45
CA LEU A 185 20.36 -2.48 -3.65
C LEU A 185 21.12 -3.46 -2.74
N ALA A 186 22.44 -3.34 -2.63
CA ALA A 186 23.24 -4.18 -1.73
C ALA A 186 22.83 -4.05 -0.25
N ALA A 187 22.48 -2.83 0.19
CA ALA A 187 22.04 -2.58 1.58
C ALA A 187 20.65 -3.17 1.89
N ARG A 188 19.82 -3.42 0.86
CA ARG A 188 18.43 -3.89 0.99
C ARG A 188 18.26 -5.37 0.59
N LEU A 189 19.10 -5.89 -0.29
CA LEU A 189 18.97 -7.22 -0.90
C LEU A 189 18.97 -8.35 0.14
N SER A 190 19.81 -8.26 1.17
CA SER A 190 19.83 -9.27 2.24
C SER A 190 18.49 -9.36 2.99
N SER A 191 17.84 -8.22 3.23
CA SER A 191 16.52 -8.15 3.86
C SER A 191 15.44 -8.71 2.93
N VAL A 192 15.49 -8.38 1.64
CA VAL A 192 14.59 -8.90 0.60
C VAL A 192 14.67 -10.43 0.54
N LEU A 193 15.88 -10.99 0.45
CA LEU A 193 16.08 -12.45 0.39
C LEU A 193 15.60 -13.16 1.66
N ALA A 194 15.84 -12.56 2.84
CA ALA A 194 15.34 -13.10 4.10
C ALA A 194 13.80 -13.15 4.12
N VAL A 195 13.12 -12.11 3.62
CA VAL A 195 11.66 -12.12 3.54
C VAL A 195 11.15 -13.13 2.53
N ILE A 196 11.77 -13.24 1.34
CA ILE A 196 11.39 -14.26 0.35
C ILE A 196 11.48 -15.65 0.97
N TYR A 197 12.56 -15.95 1.67
CA TYR A 197 12.72 -17.21 2.39
C TYR A 197 11.57 -17.45 3.39
N LEU A 198 11.20 -16.45 4.18
CA LEU A 198 10.12 -16.54 5.17
C LEU A 198 8.72 -16.64 4.57
N ILE A 199 8.50 -16.19 3.33
CA ILE A 199 7.21 -16.34 2.64
C ILE A 199 6.99 -17.79 2.17
N PHE A 200 8.07 -18.51 1.84
CA PHE A 200 8.02 -19.85 1.26
C PHE A 200 8.39 -20.99 2.24
N ASN A 201 8.52 -20.68 3.53
CA ASN A 201 8.76 -21.65 4.60
C ASN A 201 7.53 -21.72 5.51
#